data_AF-A0A062U639-F1
#
_entry.id   AF-A0A062U639-F1
#
_cell.length_a   1.000
_cell.length_b   1.000
_cell.length_c   1.000
_cell.angle_alpha   90.00
_cell.angle_beta   90.00
_cell.angle_gamma   90.00
#
_symmetry.space_group_name_H-M   'P 1'
#
loop_
_entity.id
_entity.type
_entity.pdbx_description
1 polymer ?
#
loop_
_entity_poly.entity_id
_entity_poly.type
_entity_poly.pdbx_seq_one_letter_code
_entity_poly.pdbx_strand_id
1 'polypeptide(L)'
;MIMSKSSELITHFEDCAYLKSYYGMSRDIYVYQDHVEIIFRIILNDHVSFSFKRMGAHDDAVIASLQKYVERSTYLEAGLPYSSKAVMNSAIKGFIGDVLNDAVPMPDKTYVFAGDKARLKLFLEDEDCAFIWEDEE
;
A
#
# COMPACT_ATOMS: atom_id res chain seq x y z
N MET A 1 23.65 0.14 -24.75
CA MET A 1 23.18 0.46 -23.38
C MET A 1 22.14 1.57 -23.51
N ILE A 2 20.86 1.24 -23.39
CA ILE A 2 19.82 2.26 -23.27
C ILE A 2 19.83 2.65 -21.79
N MET A 3 20.39 3.82 -21.47
CA MET A 3 20.20 4.41 -20.15
C MET A 3 18.72 4.70 -20.02
N SER A 4 18.01 3.90 -19.22
CA SER A 4 16.65 4.24 -18.80
C SER A 4 16.72 5.63 -18.18
N LYS A 5 16.13 6.63 -18.84
CA LYS A 5 15.93 7.95 -18.24
C LYS A 5 15.26 7.72 -16.90
N SER A 6 15.89 8.14 -15.80
CA SER A 6 15.20 8.16 -14.52
C SER A 6 14.01 9.10 -14.69
N SER A 7 12.80 8.59 -14.48
CA SER A 7 11.63 9.44 -14.56
C SER A 7 11.69 10.51 -13.47
N GLU A 8 11.43 11.75 -13.83
CA GLU A 8 11.48 12.88 -12.91
C GLU A 8 10.28 12.82 -11.95
N LEU A 9 10.54 12.89 -10.64
CA LEU A 9 9.49 12.93 -9.63
C LEU A 9 8.87 14.34 -9.61
N ILE A 10 7.57 14.43 -9.91
CA ILE A 10 6.82 15.69 -9.91
C ILE A 10 6.36 16.04 -8.50
N THR A 11 5.75 15.07 -7.81
CA THR A 11 5.23 15.26 -6.46
C THR A 11 5.13 13.95 -5.71
N HIS A 12 5.06 14.05 -4.39
CA HIS A 12 4.94 12.94 -3.46
C HIS A 12 3.83 13.27 -2.47
N PHE A 13 2.82 12.40 -2.40
CA PHE A 13 1.86 12.43 -1.32
C PHE A 13 2.34 11.40 -0.31
N GLU A 14 3.08 11.89 0.68
CA GLU A 14 3.30 11.15 1.90
C GLU A 14 2.03 11.31 2.73
N ASP A 15 1.11 10.38 2.54
CA ASP A 15 0.10 10.19 3.56
C ASP A 15 0.64 9.12 4.50
N CYS A 16 1.11 9.57 5.67
CA CYS A 16 1.08 8.73 6.86
C CYS A 16 -0.40 8.52 7.21
N ALA A 17 -1.10 7.81 6.32
CA ALA A 17 -2.52 7.54 6.32
C ALA A 17 -2.77 6.64 7.50
N TYR A 18 -2.92 7.31 8.64
CA TYR A 18 -3.29 6.85 9.95
C TYR A 18 -3.33 5.35 10.16
N LEU A 19 -2.13 4.77 10.19
CA LEU A 19 -1.69 4.01 11.34
C LEU A 19 -0.53 4.73 12.01
N LYS A 20 -0.76 6.00 12.39
CA LYS A 20 0.09 6.65 13.40
C LYS A 20 0.00 5.80 14.67
N SER A 21 1.02 4.96 14.84
CA SER A 21 1.48 4.30 16.07
C SER A 21 1.29 2.79 16.26
N TYR A 22 0.48 2.02 15.49
CA TYR A 22 0.15 0.66 15.98
C TYR A 22 0.08 -0.56 15.03
N TYR A 23 0.01 -0.45 13.69
CA TYR A 23 -0.08 -1.65 12.80
C TYR A 23 0.90 -1.69 11.62
N GLY A 24 1.99 -0.90 11.63
CA GLY A 24 3.14 -1.05 10.72
C GLY A 24 2.85 -1.01 9.22
N MET A 25 1.68 -0.53 8.79
CA MET A 25 1.34 -0.38 7.38
C MET A 25 1.44 1.08 6.95
N SER A 26 2.11 1.35 5.83
CA SER A 26 2.21 2.69 5.24
C SER A 26 1.82 2.70 3.77
N ARG A 27 1.40 3.86 3.28
CA ARG A 27 1.06 4.09 1.88
C ARG A 27 1.75 5.36 1.38
N ASP A 28 2.59 5.21 0.37
CA ASP A 28 3.20 6.35 -0.32
C ASP A 28 2.65 6.45 -1.73
N ILE A 29 2.43 7.67 -2.22
CA ILE A 29 2.05 7.91 -3.61
C ILE A 29 3.10 8.78 -4.27
N TYR A 30 3.83 8.20 -5.21
CA TYR A 30 4.81 8.88 -6.04
C TYR A 30 4.20 9.21 -7.40
N VAL A 31 4.29 10.48 -7.79
CA VAL A 31 3.85 10.96 -9.10
C VAL A 31 5.09 11.34 -9.89
N TYR A 32 5.47 10.49 -10.84
CA TYR A 32 6.56 10.74 -11.77
C TYR A 32 6.05 11.41 -13.04
N GLN A 33 6.92 11.78 -13.97
CA GLN A 33 6.48 12.41 -15.22
C GLN A 33 5.68 11.47 -16.14
N ASP A 34 5.97 10.17 -16.08
CA ASP A 34 5.45 9.15 -16.98
C ASP A 34 4.64 8.03 -16.29
N HIS A 35 4.56 8.04 -14.95
CA HIS A 35 3.75 7.09 -14.20
C HIS A 35 3.45 7.55 -12.76
N VAL A 36 2.34 7.07 -12.22
CA VAL A 36 2.03 7.15 -10.80
C VAL A 36 2.27 5.79 -10.19
N GLU A 37 2.88 5.76 -9.01
CA GLU A 37 3.07 4.56 -8.21
C GLU A 37 2.51 4.76 -6.80
N ILE A 38 1.53 3.94 -6.43
CA ILE A 38 0.99 3.86 -5.07
C ILE A 38 1.62 2.64 -4.41
N ILE A 39 2.47 2.86 -3.41
CA ILE A 39 3.19 1.81 -2.69
C ILE A 39 2.51 1.58 -1.35
N PHE A 40 2.21 0.33 -1.03
CA PHE A 40 1.85 -0.11 0.30
C PHE A 40 3.02 -0.88 0.91
N ARG A 41 3.35 -0.57 2.17
CA ARG A 41 4.34 -1.31 2.96
C ARG A 41 3.68 -1.83 4.21
N ILE A 42 4.05 -3.03 4.64
CA ILE A 42 3.55 -3.69 5.85
C ILE A 42 4.78 -4.19 6.60
N ILE A 43 4.93 -3.74 7.85
CA ILE A 43 5.99 -4.13 8.77
C ILE A 43 5.45 -5.31 9.57
N LEU A 44 5.95 -6.50 9.23
CA LEU A 44 5.77 -7.74 9.99
C LEU A 44 7.16 -8.18 10.47
N ASN A 45 7.25 -9.38 11.04
CA ASN A 45 8.54 -10.06 11.25
C ASN A 45 9.41 -10.11 9.98
N ASP A 46 8.77 -10.12 8.80
CA ASP A 46 9.39 -9.80 7.51
C ASP A 46 8.69 -8.60 6.86
N HIS A 47 9.46 -7.64 6.35
CA HIS A 47 8.91 -6.45 5.70
C HIS A 47 8.34 -6.80 4.32
N VAL A 48 7.09 -6.43 4.10
CA VAL A 48 6.38 -6.65 2.84
C VAL A 48 6.10 -5.32 2.18
N SER A 49 6.38 -5.20 0.89
CA SER A 49 5.95 -4.05 0.11
C SER A 49 5.41 -4.49 -1.24
N PHE A 50 4.42 -3.75 -1.73
CA PHE A 50 3.82 -3.94 -3.04
C PHE A 50 3.27 -2.63 -3.55
N SER A 51 3.12 -2.50 -4.85
CA SER A 51 2.65 -1.26 -5.46
C SER A 51 1.61 -1.47 -6.54
N PHE A 52 0.86 -0.42 -6.81
CA PHE A 52 -0.04 -0.27 -7.93
C PHE A 52 0.49 0.86 -8.82
N LYS A 53 0.67 0.57 -10.11
CA LYS A 53 1.23 1.51 -11.08
C LYS A 53 0.22 1.87 -12.16
N ARG A 54 0.23 3.15 -12.53
CA ARG A 54 -0.51 3.70 -13.67
C ARG A 54 0.47 4.41 -14.59
N MET A 55 0.61 3.94 -15.83
CA MET A 55 1.48 4.56 -16.83
C MET A 55 0.79 5.72 -17.55
N GLY A 56 1.58 6.67 -18.06
CA GLY A 56 1.13 7.78 -18.91
C GLY A 56 1.51 9.14 -18.34
N ALA A 57 1.31 10.21 -19.11
CA ALA A 57 1.45 11.56 -18.58
C ALA A 57 0.39 11.86 -17.51
N HIS A 58 0.65 12.83 -16.64
CA HIS A 58 -0.30 13.25 -15.61
C HIS A 58 -0.57 14.74 -15.74
N ASP A 59 -1.83 15.10 -15.57
CA ASP A 59 -2.32 16.47 -15.54
C ASP A 59 -2.85 16.82 -14.14
N ASP A 60 -3.29 18.06 -13.97
CA ASP A 60 -3.87 18.55 -12.71
C ASP A 60 -5.10 17.73 -12.27
N ALA A 61 -5.81 17.08 -13.20
CA ALA A 61 -6.97 16.26 -12.89
C ALA A 61 -6.56 14.93 -12.23
N VAL A 62 -5.46 14.31 -12.66
CA VAL A 62 -4.87 13.14 -11.99
C VAL A 62 -4.44 13.49 -10.58
N ILE A 63 -3.76 14.63 -10.40
CA ILE A 63 -3.33 15.10 -9.07
C ILE A 63 -4.52 15.34 -8.15
N ALA A 64 -5.57 16.03 -8.63
CA ALA A 64 -6.79 16.25 -7.86
C ALA A 64 -7.55 14.95 -7.53
N SER A 65 -7.52 13.95 -8.42
CA SER A 65 -8.05 12.61 -8.15
C SER A 65 -7.29 11.90 -7.03
N LEU A 66 -5.94 11.97 -7.05
CA LEU A 66 -5.09 11.42 -6.00
C LEU A 66 -5.34 12.11 -4.65
N GLN A 67 -5.47 13.44 -4.61
CA GLN A 67 -5.83 14.16 -3.38
C GLN A 67 -7.17 13.69 -2.83
N LYS A 68 -8.20 13.57 -3.67
CA LYS A 68 -9.51 13.03 -3.25
C LYS A 68 -9.42 11.59 -2.78
N TYR A 69 -8.58 10.78 -3.41
CA TYR A 69 -8.35 9.39 -3.01
C TYR A 69 -7.71 9.33 -1.61
N VAL A 70 -6.70 10.17 -1.38
CA VAL A 70 -6.06 10.34 -0.07
C VAL A 70 -7.10 10.76 0.98
N GLU A 71 -7.90 11.80 0.70
CA GLU A 71 -8.95 12.31 1.60
C GLU A 71 -10.10 11.34 1.90
N ARG A 72 -10.42 10.43 0.97
CA ARG A 72 -11.59 9.53 1.07
C ARG A 72 -11.30 8.18 1.70
N SER A 73 -10.07 7.91 2.15
CA SER A 73 -9.60 6.55 2.39
C SER A 73 -10.25 5.89 3.63
N THR A 74 -11.50 5.44 3.50
CA THR A 74 -12.31 4.75 4.52
C THR A 74 -11.73 3.40 4.97
N TYR A 75 -10.96 2.72 4.12
CA TYR A 75 -10.21 1.51 4.49
C TYR A 75 -9.06 1.80 5.48
N LEU A 76 -8.57 3.05 5.53
CA LEU A 76 -7.50 3.51 6.43
C LEU A 76 -8.07 4.19 7.68
N GLU A 77 -9.34 4.61 7.64
CA GLU A 77 -10.04 5.24 8.77
C GLU A 77 -10.76 4.24 9.68
N ALA A 78 -10.99 3.01 9.21
CA ALA A 78 -11.61 1.95 10.02
C ALA A 78 -10.60 1.46 11.07
N GLY A 79 -10.65 2.04 12.27
CA GLY A 79 -9.90 1.55 13.42
C GLY A 79 -10.19 0.07 13.64
N LEU A 80 -9.21 -0.80 13.37
CA LEU A 80 -9.35 -2.23 13.64
C LEU A 80 -9.48 -2.44 15.15
N PRO A 81 -10.39 -3.30 15.61
CA PRO A 81 -10.59 -3.54 17.04
C PRO A 81 -9.31 -4.13 17.67
N TYR A 82 -8.69 -3.37 18.58
CA TYR A 82 -7.47 -3.66 19.34
C TYR A 82 -7.65 -4.80 20.36
N SER A 83 -8.08 -5.99 19.93
CA SER A 83 -8.37 -7.08 20.88
C SER A 83 -7.26 -8.14 20.98
N SER A 84 -6.42 -8.33 19.95
CA SER A 84 -5.23 -9.24 20.00
C SER A 84 -4.34 -9.19 18.75
N LYS A 85 -3.09 -9.68 18.88
CA LYS A 85 -2.15 -9.98 17.77
C LYS A 85 -2.76 -10.87 16.68
N ALA A 86 -3.60 -11.84 17.06
CA ALA A 86 -4.28 -12.73 16.13
C ALA A 86 -5.31 -12.00 15.25
N VAL A 87 -6.07 -11.06 15.82
CA VAL A 87 -7.03 -10.24 15.07
C VAL A 87 -6.31 -9.33 14.07
N MET A 88 -5.15 -8.78 14.45
CA MET A 88 -4.32 -7.96 13.57
C MET A 88 -3.73 -8.75 12.41
N ASN A 89 -3.13 -9.91 12.68
CA ASN A 89 -2.62 -10.80 11.62
C ASN A 89 -3.73 -11.20 10.65
N SER A 90 -4.92 -11.52 11.16
CA SER A 90 -6.09 -11.84 10.34
C SER A 90 -6.50 -10.67 9.44
N ALA A 91 -6.53 -9.44 9.96
CA ALA A 91 -6.87 -8.25 9.18
C ALA A 91 -5.84 -7.97 8.07
N ILE A 92 -4.54 -8.09 8.36
CA ILE A 92 -3.46 -7.91 7.38
C ILE A 92 -3.54 -8.99 6.29
N LYS A 93 -3.70 -10.26 6.66
CA LYS A 93 -3.91 -11.34 5.69
C LYS A 93 -5.17 -11.11 4.86
N GLY A 94 -6.24 -10.59 5.45
CA GLY A 94 -7.44 -10.14 4.74
C GLY A 94 -7.13 -9.09 3.68
N PHE A 95 -6.39 -8.04 4.05
CA PHE A 95 -5.97 -6.99 3.11
C PHE A 95 -5.07 -7.52 1.98
N ILE A 96 -4.10 -8.39 2.29
CA ILE A 96 -3.27 -9.05 1.25
C ILE A 96 -4.17 -9.91 0.34
N GLY A 97 -5.18 -10.58 0.89
CA GLY A 97 -6.21 -11.28 0.14
C GLY A 97 -6.95 -10.35 -0.84
N ASP A 98 -7.38 -9.18 -0.39
CA ASP A 98 -8.03 -8.17 -1.24
C ASP A 98 -7.10 -7.68 -2.36
N VAL A 99 -5.81 -7.48 -2.07
CA VAL A 99 -4.78 -7.13 -3.07
C VAL A 99 -4.67 -8.21 -4.14
N LEU A 100 -4.60 -9.48 -3.74
CA LEU A 100 -4.45 -10.60 -4.67
C LEU A 100 -5.70 -10.83 -5.54
N ASN A 101 -6.87 -10.43 -5.04
CA ASN A 101 -8.17 -10.53 -5.71
C ASN A 101 -8.60 -9.23 -6.44
N ASP A 102 -7.70 -8.26 -6.59
CA ASP A 102 -7.95 -6.98 -7.26
C ASP A 102 -9.17 -6.22 -6.67
N ALA A 103 -9.38 -6.35 -5.35
CA ALA A 103 -10.52 -5.77 -4.62
C ALA A 103 -10.18 -4.47 -3.89
N VAL A 104 -8.91 -4.07 -3.85
CA VAL A 104 -8.48 -2.83 -3.18
C VAL A 104 -9.03 -1.62 -3.93
N PRO A 105 -9.68 -0.67 -3.25
CA PRO A 105 -10.15 0.55 -3.88
C PRO A 105 -8.95 1.39 -4.33
N MET A 106 -8.77 1.48 -5.64
CA MET A 106 -7.82 2.38 -6.31
C MET A 106 -8.53 3.67 -6.75
N PRO A 107 -7.80 4.76 -7.05
CA PRO A 107 -8.40 6.00 -7.57
C PRO A 107 -9.28 5.74 -8.80
N ASP A 108 -8.86 4.83 -9.68
CA ASP A 108 -9.61 4.32 -10.82
C ASP A 108 -9.03 2.97 -11.29
N LYS A 109 -9.64 2.37 -12.33
CA LYS A 109 -9.26 1.04 -12.86
C LYS A 109 -7.95 1.03 -13.69
N THR A 110 -7.31 2.16 -13.89
CA THR A 110 -6.07 2.26 -14.69
C THR A 110 -4.82 1.93 -13.88
N TYR A 111 -4.95 1.79 -12.56
CA TYR A 111 -3.89 1.31 -11.67
C TYR A 111 -3.83 -0.22 -11.69
N VAL A 112 -2.65 -0.76 -12.00
CA VAL A 112 -2.41 -2.19 -12.11
C VAL A 112 -1.39 -2.61 -11.05
N PHE A 113 -1.63 -3.76 -10.41
CA PHE A 113 -0.69 -4.33 -9.45
C PHE A 113 0.69 -4.58 -10.09
N ALA A 114 1.74 -4.10 -9.44
CA ALA A 114 3.13 -4.15 -9.90
C ALA A 114 4.09 -4.73 -8.84
N GLY A 115 3.57 -5.53 -7.89
CA GLY A 115 4.36 -6.22 -6.87
C GLY A 115 4.58 -7.71 -7.16
N ASP A 116 5.13 -8.42 -6.17
CA ASP A 116 5.34 -9.88 -6.23
C ASP A 116 4.15 -10.64 -5.64
N LYS A 117 3.25 -11.12 -6.51
CA LYS A 117 2.08 -11.91 -6.08
C LYS A 117 2.48 -13.24 -5.41
N ALA A 118 3.61 -13.84 -5.78
CA ALA A 118 4.05 -15.11 -5.20
C ALA A 118 4.51 -14.89 -3.75
N ARG A 119 5.30 -13.84 -3.51
CA ARG A 119 5.70 -13.45 -2.15
C ARG A 119 4.49 -13.14 -1.26
N LEU A 120 3.49 -12.42 -1.79
CA LEU A 120 2.25 -12.14 -1.04
C LEU A 120 1.46 -13.41 -0.69
N LYS A 121 1.46 -14.43 -1.56
CA LYS A 121 0.80 -15.72 -1.26
C LYS A 121 1.51 -16.47 -0.15
N LEU A 122 2.84 -16.50 -0.15
CA LEU A 122 3.62 -17.10 0.93
C LEU A 122 3.27 -16.49 2.29
N PHE A 123 3.07 -15.17 2.33
CA PHE A 123 2.62 -14.48 3.55
C PHE A 123 1.26 -14.92 4.07
N LEU A 124 0.33 -15.29 3.18
CA LEU A 124 -0.97 -15.82 3.60
C LEU A 124 -0.84 -17.20 4.24
N GLU A 125 0.06 -18.02 3.72
CA GLU A 125 0.30 -19.41 4.13
C GLU A 125 1.17 -19.53 5.38
N ASP A 126 1.98 -18.51 5.69
CA ASP A 126 2.88 -18.49 6.85
C ASP A 126 2.11 -18.22 8.16
N GLU A 127 2.01 -19.24 9.02
CA GLU A 127 1.37 -19.14 10.34
C GLU A 127 2.23 -18.36 11.36
N ASP A 128 3.54 -18.31 11.16
CA ASP A 128 4.51 -17.62 12.03
C ASP A 128 4.69 -16.14 11.63
N CYS A 129 4.16 -15.75 10.47
CA CYS A 129 4.15 -14.36 10.05
C CYS A 129 3.23 -13.54 10.95
N ALA A 130 3.85 -12.82 11.88
CA ALA A 130 3.16 -11.99 12.84
C ALA A 130 3.61 -10.53 12.78
N PHE A 131 2.69 -9.67 13.19
CA PHE A 131 2.97 -8.27 13.45
C PHE A 131 4.00 -8.13 14.59
N ILE A 132 5.01 -7.28 14.39
CA ILE A 132 5.94 -6.86 15.46
C ILE A 132 5.28 -5.71 16.23
N TRP A 133 4.93 -5.96 17.49
CA TRP A 133 4.48 -4.93 18.43
C TRP A 133 5.73 -4.33 19.12
N GLU A 134 5.87 -3.00 19.15
CA GLU A 134 7.03 -2.35 19.80
C GLU A 134 7.03 -2.45 21.34
N ASP A 135 5.94 -2.90 21.98
CA ASP A 135 5.88 -3.08 23.46
C ASP A 135 5.99 -4.55 23.96
N GLU A 136 6.54 -5.50 23.20
CA GLU A 136 6.96 -6.79 23.78
C GLU A 136 8.38 -6.62 24.43
N GLU A 137 8.45 -5.88 25.55
CA GLU A 137 9.52 -5.99 26.56
C GLU A 137 9.12 -6.96 27.69
#